data_AF-G4ZAB7-F1
#
_entry.id   AF-G4ZAB7-F1
#
_cell.length_a   1.000
_cell.length_b   1.000
_cell.length_c   1.000
_cell.angle_alpha   90.00
_cell.angle_beta   90.00
_cell.angle_gamma   90.00
#
_symmetry.space_group_name_H-M   'P 1'
#
loop_
_entity.id
_entity.type
_entity.pdbx_description
1 polymer ?
#
loop_
_entity_poly.entity_id
_entity_poly.type
_entity_poly.pdbx_seq_one_letter_code
_entity_poly.pdbx_strand_id
1 'polypeptide(L)'
;DELRRQAEQIRDNTVAPSSRAAYVNSYCRFISWLLLSHQNLIPDAFAGRIGDVTGLSEKQLRRRIKPLLTRRNDDPPVLFDNLGAEAFET
;
A
#
# COMPACT_ATOMS: atom_id res chain seq x y z
N ASP A 1 -13.11 -8.12 -4.73
CA ASP A 1 -14.15 -7.54 -3.84
C ASP A 1 -13.94 -7.66 -2.33
N GLU A 2 -13.86 -8.85 -1.73
CA GLU A 2 -13.82 -8.99 -0.25
C GLU A 2 -12.57 -8.35 0.39
N LEU A 3 -11.38 -8.59 -0.16
CA LEU A 3 -10.11 -8.05 0.37
C LEU A 3 -10.07 -6.51 0.33
N ARG A 4 -10.57 -5.91 -0.74
CA ARG A 4 -10.71 -4.45 -0.88
C ARG A 4 -11.57 -3.90 0.25
N ARG A 5 -12.76 -4.49 0.47
CA ARG A 5 -13.68 -4.09 1.54
C ARG A 5 -13.06 -4.24 2.92
N GLN A 6 -12.35 -5.34 3.19
CA GLN A 6 -11.66 -5.54 4.47
C GLN A 6 -10.56 -4.50 4.69
N ALA A 7 -9.76 -4.19 3.67
CA ALA A 7 -8.72 -3.17 3.74
C ALA A 7 -9.30 -1.77 4.01
N GLU A 8 -10.44 -1.45 3.39
CA GLU A 8 -11.20 -0.22 3.65
C GLU A 8 -11.74 -0.16 5.08
N GLN A 9 -12.34 -1.25 5.57
CA GLN A 9 -12.83 -1.32 6.95
C GLN A 9 -11.71 -1.13 7.97
N ILE A 10 -10.54 -1.75 7.78
CA ILE A 10 -9.40 -1.58 8.69
C ILE A 10 -8.90 -0.13 8.68
N ARG A 11 -8.85 0.50 7.51
CA ARG A 11 -8.49 1.93 7.38
C ARG A 11 -9.49 2.81 8.13
N ASP A 12 -10.78 2.60 7.90
CA ASP A 12 -11.86 3.46 8.39
C ASP A 12 -12.11 3.25 9.89
N ASN A 13 -11.92 2.03 10.40
CA ASN A 13 -12.01 1.67 11.82
C ASN A 13 -10.80 2.10 12.65
N THR A 14 -9.95 3.00 12.15
CA THR A 14 -8.85 3.56 12.95
C THR A 14 -9.38 4.58 13.97
N VAL A 15 -9.98 4.05 15.04
CA VAL A 15 -10.65 4.77 16.15
C VAL A 15 -9.72 5.69 16.95
N ALA A 16 -8.41 5.48 16.90
CA ALA A 16 -7.42 6.27 17.64
C ALA A 16 -6.18 6.61 16.77
N PRO A 17 -5.47 7.73 17.07
CA PRO A 17 -4.25 8.11 16.36
C PRO A 17 -3.17 7.02 16.33
N SER A 18 -3.03 6.25 17.41
CA SER A 18 -2.09 5.13 17.51
C SER A 18 -2.44 3.98 16.56
N SER A 19 -3.71 3.58 16.50
CA SER A 19 -4.20 2.56 15.56
C SER A 19 -4.02 3.00 14.11
N ARG A 20 -4.26 4.29 13.83
CA ARG A 20 -4.00 4.87 12.51
C ARG A 20 -2.52 4.81 12.14
N ALA A 21 -1.63 5.17 13.06
CA ALA A 21 -0.20 5.09 12.83
C ALA A 21 0.28 3.65 12.58
N ALA A 22 -0.25 2.68 13.33
CA ALA A 22 0.04 1.26 13.13
C ALA A 22 -0.41 0.75 11.76
N TYR A 23 -1.64 1.11 11.34
CA TYR A 23 -2.14 0.80 10.01
C TYR A 23 -1.26 1.39 8.92
N VAL A 24 -0.96 2.70 8.97
CA VAL A 24 -0.14 3.39 7.96
C VAL A 24 1.25 2.75 7.89
N ASN A 25 1.87 2.45 9.03
CA ASN A 25 3.20 1.85 9.05
C ASN A 25 3.21 0.44 8.43
N SER A 26 2.20 -0.37 8.72
CA SER A 26 2.07 -1.73 8.18
C SER A 26 1.77 -1.71 6.68
N TYR A 27 0.83 -0.84 6.26
CA TYR A 27 0.44 -0.72 4.86
C TYR A 27 1.56 -0.11 3.99
N CYS A 28 2.31 0.85 4.52
CA CYS A 28 3.53 1.35 3.87
C CYS A 28 4.56 0.24 3.61
N ARG A 29 4.76 -0.67 4.58
CA ARG A 29 5.68 -1.82 4.40
C ARG A 29 5.17 -2.75 3.31
N PHE A 30 3.89 -3.11 3.36
CA PHE A 30 3.27 -3.96 2.36
C PHE A 30 3.41 -3.38 0.95
N ILE A 31 3.12 -2.08 0.75
CA ILE A 31 3.26 -1.41 -0.54
C ILE A 31 4.73 -1.33 -0.98
N SER A 32 5.67 -1.14 -0.05
CA SER A 32 7.10 -1.13 -0.38
C SER A 32 7.55 -2.49 -0.89
N TRP A 33 7.06 -3.58 -0.28
CA TRP A 33 7.30 -4.94 -0.77
C TRP A 33 6.68 -5.17 -2.15
N LEU A 34 5.43 -4.75 -2.38
CA LEU A 34 4.79 -4.84 -3.69
C LEU A 34 5.58 -4.08 -4.78
N LEU A 35 6.09 -2.88 -4.50
CA LEU A 35 6.90 -2.12 -5.46
C LEU A 35 8.22 -2.80 -5.84
N LEU A 36 8.75 -3.65 -4.95
CA LEU A 36 10.02 -4.35 -5.15
C LEU A 36 9.83 -5.74 -5.77
N SER A 37 8.70 -6.40 -5.50
CA SER A 37 8.49 -7.81 -5.84
C SER A 37 7.32 -8.06 -6.78
N HIS A 38 6.33 -7.17 -6.83
CA HIS A 38 5.05 -7.37 -7.51
C HIS A 38 4.51 -6.06 -8.09
N GLN A 39 5.29 -5.38 -8.94
CA GLN A 39 4.92 -4.06 -9.49
C GLN A 39 3.59 -4.07 -10.25
N ASN A 40 3.21 -5.20 -10.85
CA ASN A 40 1.93 -5.40 -11.52
C ASN A 40 0.70 -5.28 -10.59
N LEU A 41 0.89 -5.29 -9.27
CA LEU A 41 -0.17 -5.10 -8.28
C LEU A 41 -0.32 -3.63 -7.85
N ILE A 42 0.52 -2.73 -8.37
CA ILE A 42 0.46 -1.29 -8.11
C ILE A 42 -0.17 -0.59 -9.32
N PRO A 43 -1.23 0.20 -9.14
CA PRO A 43 -1.78 1.00 -10.23
C PRO A 43 -0.78 2.04 -10.73
N ASP A 44 -0.71 2.24 -12.05
CA ASP A 44 0.20 3.23 -12.68
C ASP A 44 0.03 4.64 -12.11
N ALA A 45 -1.21 5.06 -11.81
CA ALA A 45 -1.50 6.35 -11.20
C ALA A 45 -0.89 6.51 -9.79
N PHE A 46 -0.79 5.41 -9.02
CA PHE A 46 -0.13 5.42 -7.72
C PHE A 46 1.39 5.36 -7.89
N ALA A 47 1.90 4.50 -8.78
CA ALA A 47 3.33 4.40 -9.09
C ALA A 47 3.92 5.73 -9.59
N GLY A 48 3.21 6.43 -10.49
CA GLY A 48 3.62 7.73 -11.03
C GLY A 48 3.81 8.81 -9.95
N ARG A 49 3.02 8.77 -8.86
CA ARG A 49 3.17 9.68 -7.71
C ARG A 49 4.37 9.36 -6.83
N ILE A 50 4.81 8.10 -6.81
CA ILE A 50 6.03 7.68 -6.09
C ILE A 50 7.29 8.03 -6.88
N GLY A 51 7.18 8.00 -8.22
CA GLY A 51 8.29 8.20 -9.14
C GLY A 51 9.23 7.00 -9.21
N ASP A 52 10.43 7.20 -9.77
CA ASP A 52 11.43 6.13 -9.89
C ASP A 52 11.86 5.60 -8.52
N VAL A 53 11.79 4.27 -8.38
CA VAL A 53 12.09 3.51 -7.16
C VAL A 53 13.40 2.72 -7.24
N THR A 54 14.10 2.78 -8.38
CA THR A 54 15.33 2.02 -8.63
C THR A 54 16.40 2.34 -7.60
N GLY A 55 16.95 1.30 -6.94
CA GLY A 55 18.01 1.44 -5.94
C GLY A 55 17.59 2.06 -4.61
N LEU A 56 16.29 2.29 -4.39
CA LEU A 56 15.81 2.79 -3.10
C LEU A 56 15.75 1.68 -2.05
N SER A 57 16.23 1.98 -0.84
CA SER A 57 15.96 1.15 0.33
C SER A 57 14.49 1.19 0.73
N GLU A 58 14.01 0.16 1.43
CA GLU A 58 12.66 0.13 2.00
C GLU A 58 12.36 1.39 2.85
N LYS A 59 13.35 1.89 3.60
CA LYS A 59 13.20 3.11 4.41
C LYS A 59 12.93 4.34 3.53
N GLN A 60 13.57 4.45 2.36
CA GLN A 60 13.33 5.53 1.41
C GLN A 60 11.96 5.38 0.73
N LEU A 61 11.58 4.17 0.35
CA LEU A 61 10.25 3.88 -0.22
C LEU A 61 9.14 4.28 0.75
N ARG A 62 9.22 3.83 2.01
CA ARG A 62 8.23 4.16 3.04
C ARG A 62 8.09 5.66 3.28
N ARG A 63 9.17 6.45 3.14
CA ARG A 63 9.11 7.91 3.23
C ARG A 63 8.32 8.55 2.09
N ARG A 64 8.38 7.99 0.87
CA ARG A 64 7.60 8.45 -0.28
C ARG A 64 6.15 7.99 -0.25
N ILE A 65 5.89 6.76 0.19
CA ILE A 65 4.54 6.18 0.24
C ILE A 65 3.68 6.82 1.33
N LYS A 66 4.23 7.01 2.54
CA LYS A 66 3.49 7.47 3.71
C LYS A 66 2.61 8.72 3.48
N PRO A 67 3.08 9.80 2.84
CA PRO A 67 2.23 10.97 2.56
C PRO A 67 1.10 10.71 1.56
N LEU A 68 1.21 9.67 0.73
CA LEU A 68 0.19 9.30 -0.26
C LEU A 68 -0.95 8.46 0.36
N LEU A 69 -0.72 7.84 1.52
CA LEU A 69 -1.73 7.05 2.22
C LEU A 69 -2.69 7.95 3.01
N THR A 70 -3.59 8.61 2.28
CA THR A 70 -4.63 9.45 2.90
C THR A 70 -5.76 8.59 3.49
N ARG A 71 -6.76 9.24 4.11
CA ARG A 71 -7.99 8.57 4.55
C ARG A 71 -8.98 8.32 3.39
N ARG A 72 -8.82 9.02 2.27
CA ARG A 72 -9.68 8.84 1.09
C ARG A 72 -9.13 7.74 0.21
N ASN A 73 -10.03 6.95 -0.39
CA ASN A 73 -9.66 5.80 -1.24
C ASN A 73 -9.85 6.07 -2.73
N ASP A 74 -10.01 7.33 -3.11
CA ASP A 74 -10.33 7.70 -4.48
C ASP A 74 -9.28 7.17 -5.47
N ASP A 75 -8.05 6.96 -4.98
CA ASP A 75 -7.00 6.18 -5.64
C ASP A 75 -6.39 5.13 -4.70
N PRO A 76 -6.82 3.85 -4.76
CA PRO A 76 -6.24 2.80 -3.93
C PRO A 76 -4.79 2.52 -4.38
N PRO A 77 -3.86 2.22 -3.46
CA PRO A 77 -2.46 1.95 -3.81
C PRO A 77 -2.21 0.53 -4.33
N VAL A 78 -3.22 -0.35 -4.31
CA VAL A 78 -3.11 -1.77 -4.64
C VAL A 78 -4.29 -2.20 -5.51
N LEU A 79 -4.00 -2.96 -6.56
CA LEU A 79 -4.99 -3.66 -7.39
C LEU A 79 -5.39 -4.97 -6.70
N PHE A 80 -6.27 -4.89 -5.70
CA PHE A 80 -6.68 -6.04 -4.89
C PHE A 80 -7.32 -7.17 -5.69
N ASP A 81 -7.95 -6.88 -6.83
CA ASP A 81 -8.59 -7.90 -7.65
C ASP A 81 -7.56 -8.81 -8.36
N ASN A 82 -6.29 -8.37 -8.41
CA ASN A 82 -5.16 -9.14 -8.93
C ASN A 82 -4.29 -9.75 -7.82
N LEU A 83 -4.61 -9.49 -6.54
CA LEU A 83 -3.84 -9.99 -5.40
C LEU A 83 -4.34 -11.39 -5.02
N GLY A 84 -3.73 -12.42 -5.61
CA GLY A 84 -3.95 -13.82 -5.24
C GLY A 84 -2.94 -14.36 -4.22
N ALA A 85 -3.14 -15.61 -3.81
CA ALA A 85 -2.28 -16.29 -2.84
C ALA A 85 -0.86 -16.51 -3.37
N GLU A 86 -0.75 -16.72 -4.68
CA GLU A 86 0.50 -16.91 -5.41
C GLU A 86 1.47 -15.73 -5.26
N ALA A 87 0.98 -14.52 -5.00
CA ALA A 87 1.85 -13.36 -4.72
C ALA A 87 2.62 -13.51 -3.41
N PHE A 88 2.22 -14.42 -2.53
CA PHE A 88 2.84 -14.68 -1.22
C PHE A 88 3.63 -15.99 -1.19
N GLU A 89 3.63 -16.75 -2.28
CA GLU A 89 4.45 -17.95 -2.42
C GLU A 89 5.89 -17.53 -2.77
N THR A 90 6.85 -18.02 -1.98
CA THR A 90 8.30 -17.74 -2.12
C THR A 90 9.05 -18.92 -2.70
#